data_AF-A0A5B6TUI9-F1
#
_entry.id   AF-A0A5B6TUI9-F1
#
_cell.length_a   1.000
_cell.length_b   1.000
_cell.length_c   1.000
_cell.angle_alpha   90.00
_cell.angle_beta   90.00
_cell.angle_gamma   90.00
#
_symmetry.space_group_name_H-M   'P 1'
#
loop_
_entity.id
_entity.type
_entity.pdbx_description
1 polymer ?
#
loop_
_entity_poly.entity_id
_entity_poly.type
_entity_poly.pdbx_seq_one_letter_code
_entity_poly.pdbx_strand_id
1 'polypeptide(L)'
;MSLRIITMKTKLLAAGFAASVLSACSSSAGPFDGKSQEELAAFILSGLEVGFERTDQKGFGLKVISSSTKPLVLDVVASSGQQSRTMFQVSVTHDGGCSFTYQVKDFTPQQDLGSIGSYTLKADLSGVSHATQTGDNKPTTFEGAKFQCVVGEKYYCQYRQPELDKGEWPRIGPLDDSRKTKGDAAENRLNDAIHYMKANFCKK
;
A
#
# COMPACT_ATOMS: atom_id res chain seq x y z
N MET A 1 -49.99 11.44 61.83
CA MET A 1 -48.88 10.94 60.99
C MET A 1 -47.58 11.50 61.54
N SER A 2 -46.78 10.66 62.18
CA SER A 2 -45.53 11.09 62.84
C SER A 2 -44.37 10.36 62.17
N LEU A 3 -43.51 11.11 61.46
CA LEU A 3 -42.31 10.61 60.81
C LEU A 3 -41.16 10.60 61.85
N ARG A 4 -40.50 9.47 62.04
CA ARG A 4 -39.20 9.40 62.71
C ARG A 4 -38.14 8.92 61.73
N ILE A 5 -37.12 9.78 61.59
CA ILE A 5 -35.87 9.57 60.87
C ILE A 5 -35.01 8.58 61.66
N ILE A 6 -34.51 7.53 60.99
CA ILE A 6 -33.36 6.75 61.49
C ILE A 6 -32.26 6.82 60.42
N THR A 7 -31.23 7.55 60.78
CA THR A 7 -29.93 7.72 60.14
C THR A 7 -29.24 6.37 59.97
N MET A 8 -28.82 6.01 58.76
CA MET A 8 -27.87 4.91 58.53
C MET A 8 -26.57 5.41 57.91
N LYS A 9 -25.50 4.88 58.50
CA LYS A 9 -24.12 5.32 58.53
C LYS A 9 -23.40 5.22 57.18
N THR A 10 -22.60 6.24 56.96
CA THR A 10 -21.49 6.41 56.01
C THR A 10 -20.59 5.19 55.90
N LYS A 11 -20.40 4.69 54.68
CA LYS A 11 -19.17 4.04 54.22
C LYS A 11 -18.90 4.48 52.78
N LEU A 12 -18.36 5.68 52.60
CA LEU A 12 -17.69 6.05 51.35
C LEU A 12 -16.32 5.37 51.36
N LEU A 13 -16.17 4.32 50.56
CA LEU A 13 -14.86 3.79 50.22
C LEU A 13 -14.22 4.77 49.23
N ALA A 14 -13.09 5.32 49.64
CA ALA A 14 -12.21 6.13 48.81
C ALA A 14 -11.76 5.30 47.59
N ALA A 15 -12.22 5.68 46.40
CA ALA A 15 -11.60 5.22 45.16
C ALA A 15 -10.27 5.97 45.02
N GLY A 16 -9.19 5.23 45.23
CA GLY A 16 -7.82 5.71 45.09
C GLY A 16 -7.59 6.26 43.69
N PHE A 17 -7.02 7.46 43.64
CA PHE A 17 -6.43 8.03 42.46
C PHE A 17 -5.29 7.14 41.97
N ALA A 18 -5.47 6.53 40.81
CA ALA A 18 -4.39 6.05 39.96
C ALA A 18 -4.72 6.44 38.51
N ALA A 19 -4.88 7.75 38.27
CA ALA A 19 -4.68 8.33 36.95
C ALA A 19 -3.17 8.51 36.76
N SER A 20 -2.46 7.39 36.66
CA SER A 20 -1.05 7.37 36.27
C SER A 20 -0.96 7.71 34.79
N VAL A 21 -0.66 8.98 34.53
CA VAL A 21 0.17 9.46 33.41
C VAL A 21 -0.16 8.85 32.05
N LEU A 22 -1.23 9.33 31.41
CA LEU A 22 -1.26 9.44 29.95
C LEU A 22 -0.35 10.63 29.55
N SER A 23 0.95 10.55 29.86
CA SER A 23 1.90 11.48 29.26
C SER A 23 2.05 11.09 27.80
N ALA A 24 1.37 11.84 26.94
CA ALA A 24 1.92 12.25 25.64
C ALA A 24 2.66 11.15 24.87
N CYS A 25 1.94 10.14 24.38
CA CYS A 25 2.31 9.50 23.12
C CYS A 25 1.41 10.07 22.02
N SER A 26 1.49 11.40 21.84
CA SER A 26 0.99 12.05 20.63
C SER A 26 2.15 12.26 19.67
N SER A 27 3.01 11.26 19.51
CA SER A 27 3.72 11.08 18.25
C SER A 27 2.63 10.71 17.25
N SER A 28 2.26 11.65 16.39
CA SER A 28 1.37 11.37 15.26
C SER A 28 1.91 10.14 14.55
N ALA A 29 1.14 9.04 14.55
CA ALA A 29 1.50 7.86 13.79
C ALA A 29 1.76 8.30 12.34
N GLY A 30 2.94 7.98 11.81
CA GLY A 30 3.30 8.25 10.43
C GLY A 30 2.37 7.50 9.48
N PRO A 31 2.27 7.92 8.20
CA PRO A 31 1.34 7.34 7.23
C PRO A 31 1.58 5.85 6.93
N PHE A 32 2.74 5.31 7.32
CA PHE A 32 3.13 3.92 7.13
C PHE A 32 3.18 3.12 8.45
N ASP A 33 2.88 3.74 9.59
CA ASP A 33 2.89 3.05 10.87
C ASP A 33 1.85 1.94 10.93
N GLY A 34 2.29 0.75 11.36
CA GLY A 34 1.44 -0.44 11.45
C GLY A 34 1.21 -1.18 10.14
N LYS A 35 1.71 -0.69 9.00
CA LYS A 35 1.69 -1.45 7.74
C LYS A 35 2.68 -2.62 7.79
N SER A 36 2.27 -3.76 7.25
CA SER A 36 3.14 -4.91 7.01
C SER A 36 4.20 -4.63 5.93
N GLN A 37 5.20 -5.51 5.85
CA GLN A 37 6.25 -5.41 4.83
C GLN A 37 5.67 -5.54 3.42
N GLU A 38 4.72 -6.45 3.25
CA GLU A 38 4.04 -6.69 2.00
C GLU A 38 3.12 -5.53 1.60
N GLU A 39 2.43 -4.89 2.55
CA GLU A 39 1.62 -3.70 2.25
C GLU A 39 2.47 -2.52 1.80
N LEU A 40 3.62 -2.34 2.45
CA LEU A 40 4.55 -1.28 2.08
C LEU A 40 5.22 -1.56 0.74
N ALA A 41 5.62 -2.81 0.48
CA ALA A 41 6.15 -3.24 -0.81
C ALA A 41 5.10 -3.14 -1.92
N ALA A 42 3.83 -3.47 -1.66
CA ALA A 42 2.73 -3.26 -2.60
C ALA A 42 2.60 -1.78 -2.95
N PHE A 43 2.62 -0.89 -1.95
CA PHE A 43 2.60 0.55 -2.20
C PHE A 43 3.81 1.01 -3.03
N ILE A 44 5.03 0.60 -2.69
CA ILE A 44 6.25 1.00 -3.39
C ILE A 44 6.24 0.50 -4.85
N LEU A 45 5.92 -0.79 -5.07
CA LEU A 45 5.99 -1.42 -6.38
C LEU A 45 4.78 -1.13 -7.29
N SER A 46 3.61 -0.83 -6.73
CA SER A 46 2.38 -0.66 -7.53
C SER A 46 1.67 0.66 -7.31
N GLY A 47 1.92 1.34 -6.19
CA GLY A 47 1.15 2.52 -5.78
C GLY A 47 -0.24 2.20 -5.25
N LEU A 48 -0.53 0.94 -4.97
CA LEU A 48 -1.81 0.49 -4.43
C LEU A 48 -1.79 0.46 -2.91
N GLU A 49 -2.93 0.83 -2.31
CA GLU A 49 -3.15 0.75 -0.87
C GLU A 49 -4.54 0.20 -0.58
N VAL A 50 -4.64 -0.67 0.43
CA VAL A 50 -5.92 -1.19 0.90
C VAL A 50 -6.83 -0.04 1.30
N GLY A 51 -8.09 -0.09 0.86
CA GLY A 51 -9.08 0.92 1.18
C GLY A 51 -9.04 2.16 0.29
N PHE A 52 -8.12 2.22 -0.68
CA PHE A 52 -8.20 3.22 -1.74
C PHE A 52 -9.56 3.10 -2.45
N GLU A 53 -10.25 4.22 -2.61
CA GLU A 53 -11.52 4.31 -3.34
C GLU A 53 -11.61 5.66 -4.05
N ARG A 54 -11.94 5.63 -5.34
CA ARG A 54 -12.13 6.82 -6.18
C ARG A 54 -13.30 6.59 -7.10
N THR A 55 -14.19 7.57 -7.17
CA THR A 55 -15.25 7.60 -8.19
C THR A 55 -15.11 8.88 -9.00
N ASP A 56 -15.14 8.76 -10.33
CA ASP A 56 -15.11 9.91 -11.23
C ASP A 56 -16.50 10.56 -11.37
N GLN A 57 -16.55 11.71 -12.05
CA GLN A 57 -17.81 12.44 -12.26
C GLN A 57 -18.79 11.69 -13.17
N LYS A 58 -18.34 10.66 -13.88
CA LYS A 58 -19.15 9.82 -14.78
C LYS A 58 -19.65 8.56 -14.09
N GLY A 59 -19.36 8.38 -12.80
CA GLY A 59 -19.77 7.23 -12.00
C GLY A 59 -18.92 5.98 -12.20
N PHE A 60 -17.72 6.12 -12.80
CA PHE A 60 -16.73 5.05 -12.81
C PHE A 60 -15.94 5.06 -11.49
N GLY A 61 -16.02 3.95 -10.76
CA GLY A 61 -15.34 3.73 -9.49
C GLY A 61 -14.13 2.81 -9.64
N LEU A 62 -13.09 3.07 -8.86
CA LEU A 62 -11.96 2.17 -8.61
C LEU A 62 -11.80 1.99 -7.12
N LYS A 63 -11.63 0.75 -6.69
CA LYS A 63 -11.39 0.39 -5.29
C LYS A 63 -10.28 -0.65 -5.17
N VAL A 64 -9.47 -0.54 -4.14
CA VAL A 64 -8.49 -1.56 -3.76
C VAL A 64 -8.96 -2.26 -2.49
N ILE A 65 -9.12 -3.58 -2.56
CA ILE A 65 -9.57 -4.41 -1.44
C ILE A 65 -8.51 -5.47 -1.17
N SER A 66 -8.24 -5.79 0.11
CA SER A 66 -7.42 -6.96 0.44
C SER A 66 -8.30 -8.20 0.54
N SER A 67 -7.99 -9.23 -0.25
CA SER A 67 -8.64 -10.55 -0.16
C SER A 67 -7.83 -11.57 0.65
N SER A 68 -6.55 -11.29 0.91
CA SER A 68 -5.70 -12.05 1.82
C SER A 68 -4.58 -11.15 2.36
N THR A 69 -4.14 -11.40 3.59
CA THR A 69 -3.02 -10.69 4.24
C THR A 69 -1.71 -11.50 4.26
N LYS A 70 -1.77 -12.82 4.06
CA LYS A 70 -0.59 -13.72 3.98
C LYS A 70 -0.81 -14.87 2.98
N PRO A 71 -0.24 -14.80 1.76
CA PRO A 71 0.44 -13.63 1.18
C PRO A 71 -0.53 -12.45 1.08
N LEU A 72 0.01 -11.23 1.00
CA LEU A 72 -0.84 -10.07 0.71
C LEU A 72 -1.41 -10.24 -0.69
N VAL A 73 -2.72 -10.10 -0.82
CA VAL A 73 -3.44 -10.10 -2.09
C VAL A 73 -4.37 -8.90 -2.11
N LEU A 74 -4.20 -8.05 -3.12
CA LEU A 74 -4.97 -6.84 -3.38
C LEU A 74 -5.75 -7.01 -4.68
N ASP A 75 -7.07 -6.86 -4.61
CA ASP A 75 -7.95 -6.83 -5.77
C ASP A 75 -8.24 -5.37 -6.14
N VAL A 76 -7.96 -5.02 -7.40
CA VAL A 76 -8.38 -3.74 -7.96
C VAL A 76 -9.70 -3.92 -8.68
N VAL A 77 -10.74 -3.36 -8.09
CA VAL A 77 -12.12 -3.51 -8.51
C VAL A 77 -12.57 -2.24 -9.22
N ALA A 78 -13.01 -2.37 -10.46
CA ALA A 78 -13.66 -1.31 -11.20
C ALA A 78 -15.17 -1.45 -11.10
N SER A 79 -15.87 -0.33 -10.90
CA SER A 79 -17.33 -0.28 -10.90
C SER A 79 -17.85 0.78 -11.87
N SER A 80 -19.00 0.51 -12.50
CA SER A 80 -19.73 1.46 -13.32
C SER A 80 -21.23 1.18 -13.19
N GLY A 81 -21.96 2.14 -12.63
CA GLY A 81 -23.36 1.94 -12.28
C GLY A 81 -23.53 0.79 -11.28
N GLN A 82 -24.30 -0.24 -11.65
CA GLN A 82 -24.51 -1.45 -10.83
C GLN A 82 -23.52 -2.58 -11.12
N GLN A 83 -22.65 -2.43 -12.12
CA GLN A 83 -21.68 -3.45 -12.48
C GLN A 83 -20.38 -3.22 -11.73
N SER A 84 -19.80 -4.29 -11.20
CA SER A 84 -18.50 -4.29 -10.54
C SER A 84 -17.72 -5.52 -10.96
N ARG A 85 -16.43 -5.36 -11.26
CA ARG A 85 -15.53 -6.46 -11.63
C ARG A 85 -14.12 -6.22 -11.12
N THR A 86 -13.44 -7.27 -10.72
CA THR A 86 -11.99 -7.23 -10.50
C THR A 86 -11.29 -7.09 -11.84
N MET A 87 -10.49 -6.04 -11.99
CA MET A 87 -9.69 -5.78 -13.20
C MET A 87 -8.38 -6.56 -13.15
N PHE A 88 -7.68 -6.48 -12.03
CA PHE A 88 -6.45 -7.22 -11.80
C PHE A 88 -6.25 -7.45 -10.30
N GLN A 89 -5.46 -8.45 -9.99
CA GLN A 89 -5.04 -8.79 -8.63
C GLN A 89 -3.52 -8.64 -8.52
N VAL A 90 -3.08 -8.04 -7.43
CA VAL A 90 -1.69 -7.92 -7.06
C VAL A 90 -1.42 -8.82 -5.86
N SER A 91 -0.43 -9.69 -5.92
CA SER A 91 0.05 -10.43 -4.75
C SER A 91 1.49 -10.06 -4.42
N VAL A 92 1.77 -9.90 -3.14
CA VAL A 92 3.11 -9.61 -2.62
C VAL A 92 3.46 -10.61 -1.54
N THR A 93 4.62 -11.24 -1.70
CA THR A 93 5.21 -12.16 -0.72
C THR A 93 6.58 -11.64 -0.33
N HIS A 94 6.88 -11.61 0.97
CA HIS A 94 8.21 -11.32 1.47
C HIS A 94 9.12 -12.55 1.35
N ASP A 95 10.27 -12.37 0.69
CA ASP A 95 11.26 -13.43 0.45
C ASP A 95 12.44 -13.37 1.45
N GLY A 96 12.44 -12.41 2.38
CA GLY A 96 13.53 -12.15 3.32
C GLY A 96 14.25 -10.82 3.07
N GLY A 97 14.70 -10.15 4.14
CA GLY A 97 15.35 -8.83 4.05
C GLY A 97 14.45 -7.79 3.35
N CYS A 98 14.94 -7.18 2.27
CA CYS A 98 14.15 -6.28 1.41
C CYS A 98 13.75 -6.93 0.07
N SER A 99 13.70 -8.26 0.01
CA SER A 99 13.35 -8.99 -1.21
C SER A 99 11.88 -9.39 -1.19
N PHE A 100 11.21 -9.20 -2.32
CA PHE A 100 9.79 -9.47 -2.49
C PHE A 100 9.51 -10.14 -3.84
N THR A 101 8.57 -11.07 -3.83
CA THR A 101 7.93 -11.58 -5.03
C THR A 101 6.61 -10.83 -5.23
N TYR A 102 6.53 -10.09 -6.32
CA TYR A 102 5.38 -9.28 -6.74
C TYR A 102 4.72 -9.92 -7.96
N GLN A 103 3.43 -10.19 -7.89
CA GLN A 103 2.67 -10.84 -8.94
C GLN A 103 1.49 -9.99 -9.35
N VAL A 104 1.24 -9.92 -10.65
CA VAL A 104 0.03 -9.33 -11.22
C VAL A 104 -0.69 -10.41 -12.00
N LYS A 105 -1.98 -10.54 -11.71
CA LYS A 105 -2.91 -11.33 -12.50
C LYS A 105 -3.95 -10.40 -13.10
N ASP A 106 -3.91 -10.27 -14.42
CA ASP A 106 -4.84 -9.44 -15.17
C ASP A 106 -6.08 -10.25 -15.56
N PHE A 107 -7.26 -9.73 -15.24
CA PHE A 107 -8.56 -10.31 -15.59
C PHE A 107 -9.31 -9.49 -16.65
N THR A 108 -8.72 -8.39 -17.10
CA THR A 108 -9.30 -7.61 -18.18
C THR A 108 -9.33 -8.45 -19.46
N PRO A 109 -10.41 -8.38 -20.26
CA PRO A 109 -10.42 -9.02 -21.56
C PRO A 109 -9.25 -8.49 -22.41
N GLN A 110 -8.50 -9.37 -23.07
CA GLN A 110 -7.32 -8.97 -23.89
C GLN A 110 -7.60 -7.94 -24.98
N GLN A 111 -8.87 -7.71 -25.32
CA GLN A 111 -9.31 -6.73 -26.32
C GLN A 111 -9.53 -5.33 -25.71
N ASP A 112 -9.48 -5.21 -24.39
CA ASP A 112 -9.64 -3.97 -23.64
C ASP A 112 -8.29 -3.22 -23.60
N LEU A 113 -8.29 -1.93 -23.92
CA LEU A 113 -7.09 -1.09 -23.91
C LEU A 113 -6.51 -0.92 -22.49
N GLY A 114 -7.26 -1.33 -21.45
CA GLY A 114 -6.83 -1.32 -20.06
C GLY A 114 -6.04 -2.55 -19.61
N SER A 115 -5.78 -3.53 -20.48
CA SER A 115 -5.00 -4.71 -20.10
C SER A 115 -3.53 -4.37 -19.87
N ILE A 116 -3.02 -4.79 -18.71
CA ILE A 116 -1.62 -4.64 -18.28
C ILE A 116 -0.84 -5.96 -18.36
N GLY A 117 -1.55 -7.07 -18.59
CA GLY A 117 -1.00 -8.42 -18.67
C GLY A 117 -0.64 -9.01 -17.31
N SER A 118 -0.56 -10.34 -17.25
CA SER A 118 -0.12 -11.05 -16.05
C SER A 118 1.40 -11.26 -16.03
N TYR A 119 2.02 -11.05 -14.87
CA TYR A 119 3.47 -11.23 -14.71
C TYR A 119 3.88 -11.45 -13.25
N THR A 120 5.11 -11.91 -13.06
CA THR A 120 5.78 -12.10 -11.78
C THR A 120 7.14 -11.42 -11.82
N LEU A 121 7.37 -10.53 -10.86
CA LEU A 121 8.59 -9.79 -10.63
C LEU A 121 9.20 -10.23 -9.31
N LYS A 122 10.51 -10.48 -9.29
CA LYS A 122 11.31 -10.45 -8.06
C LYS A 122 11.95 -9.08 -7.92
N ALA A 123 11.79 -8.48 -6.76
CA ALA A 123 12.30 -7.16 -6.43
C ALA A 123 13.17 -7.23 -5.18
N ASP A 124 14.46 -6.93 -5.32
CA ASP A 124 15.34 -6.65 -4.19
C ASP A 124 15.51 -5.14 -4.06
N LEU A 125 14.95 -4.61 -2.97
CA LEU A 125 14.94 -3.17 -2.67
C LEU A 125 16.02 -2.76 -1.68
N SER A 126 16.96 -3.65 -1.33
CA SER A 126 17.98 -3.40 -0.30
C SER A 126 18.95 -2.29 -0.68
N GLY A 127 19.28 -2.18 -1.97
CA GLY A 127 20.12 -1.13 -2.54
C GLY A 127 19.40 0.19 -2.78
N VAL A 128 18.07 0.24 -2.64
CA VAL A 128 17.30 1.42 -3.04
C VAL A 128 17.60 2.60 -2.13
N SER A 129 18.13 3.68 -2.68
CA SER A 129 18.39 4.93 -1.94
C SER A 129 17.30 5.97 -2.18
N HIS A 130 16.76 6.00 -3.39
CA HIS A 130 15.83 7.01 -3.86
C HIS A 130 14.99 6.44 -5.00
N ALA A 131 13.79 6.99 -5.18
CA ALA A 131 12.96 6.72 -6.33
C ALA A 131 12.44 8.01 -6.97
N THR A 132 12.51 8.08 -8.30
CA THR A 132 12.09 9.25 -9.07
C THR A 132 10.91 8.90 -9.95
N GLN A 133 9.82 9.69 -9.86
CA GLN A 133 8.64 9.53 -10.71
C GLN A 133 8.77 10.40 -11.96
N THR A 134 9.02 9.79 -13.11
CA THR A 134 9.28 10.53 -14.36
C THR A 134 8.00 10.98 -15.08
N GLY A 135 7.02 11.55 -14.37
CA GLY A 135 5.78 12.07 -14.94
C GLY A 135 4.79 11.01 -15.45
N ASP A 136 3.67 11.46 -16.03
CA ASP A 136 2.55 10.60 -16.40
C ASP A 136 2.96 9.54 -17.44
N ASN A 137 2.63 8.27 -17.18
CA ASN A 137 2.87 7.10 -18.04
C ASN A 137 4.34 6.72 -18.28
N LYS A 138 5.30 7.25 -17.51
CA LYS A 138 6.69 6.78 -17.55
C LYS A 138 7.02 5.87 -16.36
N PRO A 139 8.01 4.97 -16.50
CA PRO A 139 8.43 4.14 -15.39
C PRO A 139 8.99 5.00 -14.24
N THR A 140 8.79 4.53 -13.02
CA THR A 140 9.50 5.05 -11.86
C THR A 140 10.90 4.46 -11.84
N THR A 141 11.92 5.28 -11.64
CA THR A 141 13.30 4.81 -11.50
C THR A 141 13.60 4.59 -10.03
N PHE A 142 14.06 3.40 -9.66
CA PHE A 142 14.47 3.04 -8.32
C PHE A 142 15.99 2.84 -8.27
N GLU A 143 16.71 3.87 -7.83
CA GLU A 143 18.17 3.85 -7.82
C GLU A 143 18.71 2.76 -6.88
N GLY A 144 19.36 1.74 -7.45
CA GLY A 144 19.92 0.62 -6.69
C GLY A 144 18.96 -0.56 -6.47
N ALA A 145 17.75 -0.52 -7.02
CA ALA A 145 16.88 -1.70 -7.07
C ALA A 145 17.47 -2.77 -7.98
N LYS A 146 17.17 -4.04 -7.67
CA LYS A 146 17.38 -5.15 -8.60
C LYS A 146 16.04 -5.80 -8.91
N PHE A 147 15.66 -5.70 -10.17
CA PHE A 147 14.40 -6.24 -10.66
C PHE A 147 14.67 -7.41 -11.61
N GLN A 148 13.93 -8.50 -11.41
CA GLN A 148 13.99 -9.67 -12.28
C GLN A 148 12.58 -10.08 -12.67
N CYS A 149 12.27 -10.04 -13.96
CA CYS A 149 11.04 -10.63 -14.46
C CYS A 149 11.19 -12.16 -14.47
N VAL A 150 10.36 -12.85 -13.70
CA VAL A 150 10.41 -14.32 -13.56
C VAL A 150 9.49 -14.97 -14.59
N VAL A 151 8.27 -14.46 -14.71
CA VAL A 151 7.24 -14.93 -15.63
C VAL A 151 6.47 -13.72 -16.15
N GLY A 152 6.05 -13.75 -17.41
CA GLY A 152 5.16 -12.74 -17.98
C GLY A 152 4.43 -13.33 -19.18
N GLU A 153 3.27 -12.75 -19.51
CA GLU A 153 2.58 -13.12 -20.74
C GLU A 153 3.44 -12.79 -21.97
N LYS A 154 3.62 -13.77 -22.85
CA LYS A 154 4.47 -13.66 -24.06
C LYS A 154 5.84 -13.01 -23.75
N TYR A 155 6.39 -12.27 -24.70
CA TYR A 155 7.69 -11.61 -24.63
C TYR A 155 7.80 -10.48 -23.56
N TYR A 156 6.84 -10.34 -22.63
CA TYR A 156 6.83 -9.26 -21.62
C TYR A 156 8.15 -9.16 -20.86
N CYS A 157 8.65 -10.28 -20.32
CA CYS A 157 9.92 -10.28 -19.61
C CYS A 157 11.09 -9.90 -20.53
N GLN A 158 11.13 -10.39 -21.77
CA GLN A 158 12.21 -10.06 -22.71
C GLN A 158 12.21 -8.57 -23.08
N TYR A 159 11.03 -7.98 -23.26
CA TYR A 159 10.87 -6.57 -23.59
C TYR A 159 11.22 -5.65 -22.40
N ARG A 160 10.79 -6.03 -21.18
CA ARG A 160 10.98 -5.21 -19.98
C ARG A 160 12.35 -5.35 -19.34
N GLN A 161 13.05 -6.49 -19.50
CA GLN A 161 14.32 -6.72 -18.80
C GLN A 161 15.36 -5.59 -18.96
N PRO A 162 15.56 -4.98 -20.15
CA PRO A 162 16.49 -3.85 -20.29
C PRO A 162 16.12 -2.59 -19.48
N GLU A 163 14.84 -2.38 -19.19
CA GLU A 163 14.35 -1.31 -18.29
C GLU A 163 14.57 -1.72 -16.83
N LEU A 164 14.25 -2.98 -16.50
CA LEU A 164 14.46 -3.54 -15.16
C LEU A 164 15.93 -3.52 -14.73
N ASP A 165 16.84 -3.78 -15.66
CA ASP A 165 18.30 -3.74 -15.42
C ASP A 165 18.80 -2.33 -15.06
N LYS A 166 18.04 -1.30 -15.43
CA LYS A 166 18.29 0.12 -15.06
C LYS A 166 17.57 0.52 -13.77
N GLY A 167 16.82 -0.39 -13.13
CA GLY A 167 15.96 -0.09 -12.00
C GLY A 167 14.68 0.66 -12.39
N GLU A 168 14.29 0.66 -13.67
CA GLU A 168 13.06 1.29 -14.14
C GLU A 168 11.88 0.31 -13.98
N TRP A 169 10.80 0.77 -13.34
CA TRP A 169 9.62 -0.06 -13.10
C TRP A 169 8.31 0.70 -13.38
N PRO A 170 7.45 0.20 -14.28
CA PRO A 170 6.14 0.78 -14.53
C PRO A 170 5.18 0.43 -13.39
N ARG A 171 5.07 1.33 -12.40
CA ARG A 171 4.05 1.20 -11.35
C ARG A 171 2.67 1.36 -11.97
N ILE A 172 1.71 0.55 -11.52
CA ILE A 172 0.31 0.56 -12.00
C ILE A 172 -0.43 1.82 -11.54
N GLY A 173 0.03 2.42 -10.45
CA GLY A 173 -0.40 3.68 -9.89
C GLY A 173 0.77 4.41 -9.21
N PRO A 174 0.57 5.66 -8.79
CA PRO A 174 -0.34 5.90 -7.68
C PRO A 174 -1.76 6.05 -8.21
N LEU A 175 -2.70 5.34 -7.60
CA LEU A 175 -4.10 5.69 -7.80
C LEU A 175 -4.45 6.99 -7.03
N ASP A 176 -3.46 7.70 -6.48
CA ASP A 176 -3.65 8.97 -5.77
C ASP A 176 -4.57 9.91 -6.57
N ASP A 177 -5.46 10.57 -5.82
CA ASP A 177 -6.38 11.56 -6.35
C ASP A 177 -5.56 12.59 -7.13
N SER A 178 -5.65 12.54 -8.46
CA SER A 178 -4.96 13.41 -9.42
C SER A 178 -5.29 14.90 -9.26
N ARG A 179 -5.96 15.27 -8.16
CA ARG A 179 -6.33 16.62 -7.73
C ARG A 179 -5.57 17.13 -6.51
N LYS A 180 -4.77 16.32 -5.79
CA LYS A 180 -4.10 16.81 -4.56
C LYS A 180 -2.59 16.94 -4.55
N THR A 181 -1.83 16.32 -5.45
CA THR A 181 -0.36 16.39 -5.32
C THR A 181 0.32 16.15 -6.67
N LYS A 182 0.77 17.21 -7.33
CA LYS A 182 1.66 17.13 -8.50
C LYS A 182 3.08 16.75 -8.07
N GLY A 183 3.78 15.98 -8.90
CA GLY A 183 5.25 15.82 -8.96
C GLY A 183 5.95 15.48 -7.65
N ASP A 184 6.23 16.49 -6.85
CA ASP A 184 7.08 16.41 -5.67
C ASP A 184 6.45 15.59 -4.53
N ALA A 185 5.14 15.68 -4.32
CA ALA A 185 4.55 15.07 -3.13
C ALA A 185 4.26 13.56 -3.26
N ALA A 186 3.94 13.07 -4.46
CA ALA A 186 3.81 11.63 -4.71
C ALA A 186 5.18 10.93 -4.69
N GLU A 187 6.20 11.60 -5.25
CA GLU A 187 7.59 11.18 -5.16
C GLU A 187 8.10 11.21 -3.71
N ASN A 188 7.85 12.28 -2.95
CA ASN A 188 8.22 12.36 -1.54
C ASN A 188 7.56 11.24 -0.73
N ARG A 189 6.26 11.00 -0.94
CA ARG A 189 5.54 9.91 -0.26
C ARG A 189 6.11 8.53 -0.60
N LEU A 190 6.51 8.31 -1.85
CA LEU A 190 7.20 7.08 -2.25
C LEU A 190 8.56 6.95 -1.54
N ASN A 191 9.34 8.02 -1.49
CA ASN A 191 10.63 8.02 -0.82
C ASN A 191 10.50 7.86 0.70
N ASP A 192 9.48 8.44 1.33
CA ASP A 192 9.16 8.23 2.75
C ASP A 192 8.83 6.75 3.02
N ALA A 193 8.07 6.09 2.13
CA ALA A 193 7.81 4.66 2.22
C ALA A 193 9.10 3.83 2.11
N ILE A 194 9.99 4.18 1.18
CA ILE A 194 11.30 3.53 1.01
C ILE A 194 12.14 3.70 2.28
N HIS A 195 12.22 4.92 2.83
CA HIS A 195 12.95 5.19 4.06
C HIS A 195 12.37 4.42 5.25
N TYR A 196 11.04 4.38 5.38
CA TYR A 196 10.36 3.62 6.41
C TYR A 196 10.66 2.12 6.31
N MET A 197 10.54 1.54 5.10
CA MET A 197 10.86 0.13 4.85
C MET A 197 12.30 -0.18 5.25
N LYS A 198 13.23 0.70 4.87
CA LYS A 198 14.65 0.53 5.19
C LYS A 198 14.92 0.56 6.69
N ALA A 199 14.31 1.51 7.38
CA ALA A 199 14.48 1.69 8.82
C ALA A 199 13.85 0.56 9.66
N ASN A 200 12.77 -0.06 9.18
CA ASN A 200 11.97 -0.98 9.99
C ASN A 200 12.09 -2.45 9.58
N PHE A 201 12.28 -2.75 8.29
CA PHE A 201 12.09 -4.10 7.75
C PHE A 201 13.34 -4.69 7.11
N CYS A 202 14.17 -3.84 6.51
CA CYS A 202 15.38 -4.20 5.78
C CYS A 202 16.64 -4.40 6.63
N LYS A 203 16.52 -4.42 7.95
CA LYS A 203 17.66 -4.58 8.85
C LYS A 203 18.26 -5.97 8.66
N LYS A 204 19.58 -6.02 8.45
CA LYS A 204 20.38 -7.25 8.35
C LYS A 204 20.39 -8.01 9.67
#